data_AF-A0A7S2WGC9-F1
#
_entry.id   AF-A0A7S2WGC9-F1
#
_cell.length_a   1.000
_cell.length_b   1.000
_cell.length_c   1.000
_cell.angle_alpha   90.00
_cell.angle_beta   90.00
_cell.angle_gamma   90.00
#
_symmetry.space_group_name_H-M   'P 1'
#
loop_
_entity.id
_entity.type
_entity.pdbx_description
1 polymer ?
#
loop_
_entity_poly.entity_id
_entity_poly.type
_entity_poly.pdbx_seq_one_letter_code
_entity_poly.pdbx_strand_id
1 'polypeptide(L)'
;LTVDGDTPFSQRSTARDRGNVLLTNPDMLHISILPNHKTWRRVLAKLAYVVVDEAHMYKGAFGAHVAGVLRRLVRLVAHYQEPGRRRRLQFIYCSATIANPAEHFSQLVP
;
A
#
# COMPACT_ATOMS: atom_id res chain seq x y z
N LEU A 1 -11.10 -7.00 -3.85
CA LEU A 1 -12.11 -6.41 -2.95
C LEU A 1 -11.69 -4.98 -2.67
N THR A 2 -12.62 -4.03 -2.80
CA THR A 2 -12.33 -2.61 -2.63
C THR A 2 -12.46 -2.22 -1.16
N VAL A 3 -11.58 -1.34 -0.70
CA VAL A 3 -11.55 -0.76 0.64
C VAL A 3 -11.29 0.73 0.48
N ASP A 4 -12.36 1.49 0.33
CA ASP A 4 -12.35 2.94 0.19
C ASP A 4 -13.34 3.62 1.14
N GLY A 5 -13.53 4.94 0.97
CA GLY A 5 -14.46 5.74 1.76
C GLY A 5 -15.91 5.25 1.67
N ASP A 6 -16.31 4.75 0.50
CA ASP A 6 -17.68 4.31 0.20
C ASP A 6 -17.94 2.85 0.60
N THR A 7 -16.88 2.07 0.86
CA THR A 7 -16.99 0.65 1.25
C THR A 7 -17.64 0.51 2.64
N PRO A 8 -18.82 -0.13 2.79
CA PRO A 8 -19.45 -0.36 4.08
C PRO A 8 -18.59 -1.21 5.03
N PHE A 9 -18.75 -1.02 6.34
CA PHE A 9 -17.90 -1.69 7.33
C PHE A 9 -17.92 -3.23 7.23
N SER A 10 -19.08 -3.83 6.94
CA SER A 10 -19.25 -5.28 6.74
C SER A 10 -18.48 -5.82 5.52
N GLN A 11 -18.29 -5.00 4.48
CA GLN A 11 -17.47 -5.38 3.33
C GLN A 11 -15.98 -5.23 3.63
N ARG A 12 -15.60 -4.27 4.49
CA ARG A 12 -14.20 -4.11 4.94
C ARG A 12 -13.72 -5.32 5.73
N SER A 13 -14.54 -5.90 6.62
CA SER A 13 -14.19 -7.14 7.33
C SER A 13 -14.00 -8.31 6.36
N THR A 14 -14.87 -8.43 5.36
CA THR A 14 -14.74 -9.44 4.29
C THR A 14 -13.44 -9.26 3.50
N ALA A 15 -13.08 -8.03 3.13
CA ALA A 15 -11.83 -7.72 2.44
C ALA A 15 -10.61 -8.09 3.29
N ARG A 16 -10.62 -7.74 4.58
CA ARG A 16 -9.58 -8.09 5.55
C ARG A 16 -9.42 -9.60 5.70
N ASP A 17 -10.52 -10.34 5.79
CA ASP A 17 -10.51 -11.75 6.17
C ASP A 17 -10.30 -12.68 4.96
N ARG A 18 -10.77 -12.30 3.76
CA ARG A 18 -10.75 -13.15 2.55
C ARG A 18 -10.08 -12.54 1.34
N GLY A 19 -9.80 -11.24 1.33
CA GLY A 19 -9.22 -10.55 0.17
C GLY A 19 -7.81 -11.05 -0.15
N ASN A 20 -7.59 -11.48 -1.40
CA ASN A 20 -6.26 -11.75 -1.96
C ASN A 20 -5.70 -10.54 -2.72
N VAL A 21 -6.59 -9.74 -3.28
CA VAL A 21 -6.30 -8.45 -3.92
C VAL A 21 -7.17 -7.38 -3.26
N LEU A 22 -6.53 -6.33 -2.77
CA LEU A 22 -7.18 -5.18 -2.16
C LEU A 22 -6.98 -3.96 -3.05
N LEU A 23 -8.08 -3.30 -3.41
CA LEU A 23 -8.07 -2.01 -4.10
C LEU A 23 -8.36 -0.94 -3.04
N THR A 24 -7.48 0.04 -2.93
CA THR A 24 -7.59 1.12 -1.94
C THR A 24 -6.83 2.34 -2.43
N ASN A 25 -6.90 3.45 -1.70
CA ASN A 25 -6.15 4.67 -1.99
C ASN A 25 -5.21 5.00 -0.81
N PRO A 26 -4.23 5.91 -1.00
CA PRO A 26 -3.27 6.27 0.05
C PRO A 26 -3.93 6.75 1.35
N ASP A 27 -5.04 7.47 1.27
CA ASP A 27 -5.76 7.99 2.42
C ASP A 27 -6.38 6.86 3.25
N MET A 28 -7.03 5.90 2.61
CA MET A 28 -7.65 4.75 3.26
C MET A 28 -6.62 3.78 3.82
N LEU A 29 -5.48 3.65 3.15
CA LEU A 29 -4.30 2.99 3.71
C LEU A 29 -3.86 3.72 4.99
N HIS A 30 -3.75 5.06 4.96
CA HIS A 30 -3.33 5.87 6.10
C HIS A 30 -4.30 5.82 7.30
N ILE A 31 -5.60 6.02 7.08
CA ILE A 31 -6.58 6.22 8.16
C ILE A 31 -7.21 4.91 8.64
N SER A 32 -7.32 3.89 7.78
CA SER A 32 -8.06 2.66 8.09
C SER A 32 -7.15 1.46 8.29
N ILE A 33 -6.28 1.17 7.33
CA ILE A 33 -5.52 -0.10 7.33
C ILE A 33 -4.31 -0.03 8.27
N LEU A 34 -3.44 0.96 8.11
CA LEU A 34 -2.18 1.05 8.86
C LEU A 34 -2.38 1.28 10.37
N PRO A 35 -3.31 2.13 10.86
CA PRO A 35 -3.53 2.29 12.29
C PRO A 35 -4.13 1.04 12.94
N ASN A 36 -4.95 0.29 12.19
CA ASN A 36 -5.59 -0.94 12.66
C ASN A 36 -4.82 -2.22 12.25
N HIS A 37 -3.51 -2.10 12.03
CA HIS A 37 -2.66 -3.14 11.43
C HIS A 37 -2.77 -4.53 12.08
N LYS A 38 -3.05 -4.61 13.38
CA LYS A 38 -3.28 -5.88 14.09
C LYS A 38 -4.42 -6.69 13.47
N THR A 39 -5.51 -6.03 13.09
CA THR A 39 -6.65 -6.68 12.43
C THR A 39 -6.33 -7.08 10.99
N TRP A 40 -5.44 -6.32 10.33
CA TRP A 40 -4.96 -6.59 8.97
C TRP A 40 -3.75 -7.53 8.91
N ARG A 41 -3.36 -8.16 10.02
CA ARG A 41 -2.19 -9.04 10.12
C ARG A 41 -2.12 -10.07 9.00
N ARG A 42 -3.25 -10.73 8.66
CA ARG A 42 -3.30 -11.74 7.59
C ARG A 42 -2.81 -11.20 6.26
N VAL A 43 -3.24 -9.98 5.91
CA VAL A 43 -2.87 -9.30 4.67
C VAL A 43 -1.41 -8.87 4.74
N LEU A 44 -1.00 -8.15 5.80
CA LEU A 44 0.35 -7.62 5.94
C LEU A 44 1.42 -8.72 5.99
N ALA A 45 1.16 -9.83 6.68
CA ALA A 45 2.05 -10.98 6.74
C ALA A 45 2.21 -11.70 5.39
N LYS A 46 1.25 -11.55 4.47
CA LYS A 46 1.23 -12.23 3.16
C LYS A 46 1.41 -11.29 1.97
N LEU A 47 1.52 -9.99 2.20
CA LEU A 47 1.64 -9.00 1.14
C LEU A 47 2.95 -9.20 0.38
N ALA A 48 2.83 -9.30 -0.94
CA ALA A 48 3.95 -9.55 -1.85
C ALA A 48 4.12 -8.45 -2.90
N TYR A 49 3.01 -7.83 -3.29
CA TYR A 49 2.96 -6.83 -4.34
C TYR A 49 2.20 -5.60 -3.85
N VAL A 50 2.71 -4.42 -4.19
CA VAL A 50 1.99 -3.15 -4.09
C VAL A 50 1.98 -2.54 -5.49
N VAL A 51 0.79 -2.38 -6.05
CA VAL A 51 0.60 -1.70 -7.33
C VAL A 51 0.18 -0.26 -7.03
N VAL A 52 0.95 0.69 -7.55
CA VAL A 52 0.71 2.12 -7.42
C VAL A 52 0.31 2.63 -8.80
N ASP A 53 -0.98 2.87 -8.97
CA ASP A 53 -1.52 3.41 -10.22
C ASP A 53 -1.38 4.93 -10.25
N GLU A 54 -1.34 5.49 -11.47
CA GLU A 54 -1.17 6.92 -11.73
C GLU A 54 -0.08 7.61 -10.92
N ALA A 55 1.08 6.96 -10.81
CA ALA A 55 2.17 7.37 -9.95
C ALA A 55 2.72 8.79 -10.25
N HIS A 56 2.55 9.28 -11.49
CA HIS A 56 2.85 10.66 -11.87
C HIS A 56 2.08 11.72 -11.07
N MET A 57 0.94 11.37 -10.47
CA MET A 57 0.13 12.28 -9.65
C MET A 57 0.75 12.54 -8.28
N TYR A 58 1.59 11.63 -7.78
CA TYR A 58 2.17 11.70 -6.43
C TYR A 58 3.43 12.55 -6.39
N LYS A 59 3.30 13.87 -6.51
CA LYS A 59 4.40 14.85 -6.49
C LYS A 59 4.23 15.93 -5.41
N GLY A 60 5.31 16.67 -5.14
CA GLY A 60 5.30 17.76 -4.15
C GLY A 60 4.89 17.30 -2.76
N ALA A 61 4.14 18.13 -2.03
CA ALA A 61 3.67 17.82 -0.67
C ALA A 61 2.80 16.56 -0.61
N PHE A 62 1.95 16.35 -1.62
CA PHE A 62 1.12 15.14 -1.69
C PHE A 62 1.97 13.88 -1.92
N GLY A 63 2.94 13.94 -2.82
CA GLY A 63 3.91 12.85 -3.02
C GLY A 63 4.70 12.52 -1.74
N ALA A 64 5.16 13.54 -1.02
CA ALA A 64 5.85 13.35 0.27
C ALA A 64 4.96 12.66 1.31
N HIS A 65 3.68 13.02 1.39
CA HIS A 65 2.70 12.35 2.25
C HIS A 65 2.54 10.88 1.86
N VAL A 66 2.32 10.58 0.58
CA VAL A 66 2.18 9.21 0.06
C VAL A 66 3.43 8.38 0.34
N ALA A 67 4.64 8.93 0.13
CA ALA A 67 5.89 8.28 0.46
C ALA A 67 5.96 7.90 1.96
N GLY A 68 5.52 8.79 2.85
CA GLY A 68 5.41 8.51 4.28
C GLY A 68 4.42 7.37 4.61
N VAL A 69 3.29 7.31 3.90
CA VAL A 69 2.32 6.19 4.01
C VAL A 69 2.96 4.87 3.56
N LEU A 70 3.62 4.85 2.40
CA LEU A 70 4.25 3.65 1.84
C LEU A 70 5.41 3.15 2.73
N ARG A 71 6.24 4.04 3.29
CA ARG A 71 7.28 3.66 4.26
C ARG A 71 6.69 2.99 5.51
N ARG A 72 5.57 3.49 6.02
CA ARG A 72 4.85 2.86 7.15
C ARG A 72 4.32 1.47 6.78
N LEU A 73 3.79 1.31 5.57
CA LEU A 73 3.37 0.01 5.05
C LEU A 73 4.56 -0.96 5.01
N VAL A 74 5.69 -0.57 4.41
CA VAL A 74 6.91 -1.40 4.33
C VAL A 74 7.35 -1.86 5.72
N ARG A 75 7.41 -0.93 6.69
CA ARG A 75 7.78 -1.25 8.08
C ARG A 75 6.84 -2.27 8.72
N LEU A 76 5.52 -2.12 8.51
CA LEU A 76 4.53 -3.05 9.08
C LEU A 76 4.54 -4.41 8.38
N VAL A 77 4.79 -4.45 7.07
CA VAL A 77 5.00 -5.72 6.34
C VAL A 77 6.22 -6.43 6.90
N ALA A 78 7.35 -5.73 7.08
CA ALA A 78 8.56 -6.30 7.68
C ALA A 78 8.33 -6.78 9.13
N HIS A 79 7.48 -6.08 9.91
CA HIS A 79 7.11 -6.49 11.26
C HIS A 79 6.30 -7.80 11.30
N TYR A 80 5.45 -8.06 10.30
CA TYR A 80 4.54 -9.22 10.30
C TYR A 80 5.01 -10.39 9.44
N GLN A 81 5.96 -10.20 8.54
CA GLN A 81 6.51 -11.28 7.74
C GLN A 81 7.48 -12.13 8.58
N GLU A 82 7.32 -13.45 8.51
CA GLU A 82 8.13 -14.41 9.27
C GLU A 82 9.61 -14.38 8.86
N PRO A 83 10.55 -14.48 9.82
CA PRO A 83 11.97 -14.66 9.54
C PRO A 83 12.19 -15.90 8.65
N GLY A 84 12.92 -15.73 7.54
CA GLY A 84 13.19 -16.81 6.57
C GLY A 84 12.29 -16.79 5.32
N ARG A 85 11.23 -15.97 5.30
CA ARG A 85 10.45 -15.74 4.09
C ARG A 85 11.24 -14.82 3.15
N ARG A 86 11.89 -15.39 2.12
CA ARG A 86 12.67 -14.67 1.08
C ARG A 86 11.83 -13.76 0.15
N ARG A 87 10.65 -13.31 0.55
CA ARG A 87 9.78 -12.53 -0.34
C ARG A 87 9.85 -11.05 0.00
N ARG A 88 10.77 -10.35 -0.67
CA ARG A 88 10.83 -8.88 -0.65
C ARG A 88 9.53 -8.32 -1.23
N LEU A 89 8.95 -7.33 -0.56
CA LEU A 89 7.80 -6.59 -1.09
C LEU A 89 8.19 -5.95 -2.42
N GLN A 90 7.44 -6.23 -3.48
CA GLN A 90 7.69 -5.68 -4.81
C GLN A 90 6.69 -4.56 -5.10
N PHE A 91 7.22 -3.40 -5.49
CA PHE A 91 6.42 -2.28 -5.98
C PHE A 91 6.34 -2.33 -7.50
N ILE A 92 5.15 -2.09 -8.03
CA ILE A 92 4.84 -1.99 -9.45
C ILE A 92 4.15 -0.64 -9.65
N TYR A 93 4.63 0.15 -10.60
CA TYR A 93 4.11 1.49 -10.86
C TYR A 93 3.49 1.57 -12.24
N CYS A 94 2.31 2.17 -12.31
CA CYS A 94 1.68 2.59 -13.55
C CYS A 94 1.65 4.13 -13.58
N SER A 95 1.87 4.72 -14.75
CA SER A 95 1.99 6.17 -14.88
C SER A 95 1.77 6.61 -16.33
N ALA A 96 1.23 7.81 -16.50
CA ALA A 96 1.35 8.54 -17.75
C ALA A 96 2.82 8.87 -18.08
N THR A 97 3.07 9.28 -19.33
CA THR A 97 4.40 9.68 -19.81
C THR A 97 4.93 10.87 -19.03
N ILE A 98 6.04 10.67 -18.33
CA ILE A 98 6.77 11.71 -17.59
C ILE A 98 8.25 11.69 -17.97
N ALA A 99 8.94 12.82 -17.83
CA ALA A 99 10.33 12.95 -18.27
C ALA A 99 11.33 12.14 -17.42
N ASN A 100 11.07 11.97 -16.12
CA ASN A 100 11.98 11.35 -15.16
C ASN A 100 11.30 10.28 -14.26
N PRO A 101 10.71 9.21 -14.85
CA PRO A 101 9.90 8.24 -14.10
C PRO A 101 10.69 7.49 -13.04
N ALA A 102 11.91 7.05 -13.34
CA ALA A 102 12.74 6.29 -12.41
C ALA A 102 13.09 7.10 -11.15
N GLU A 103 13.51 8.35 -11.34
CA GLU A 103 13.82 9.27 -10.25
C GLU A 103 12.56 9.55 -9.41
N HIS A 104 11.46 9.91 -10.06
CA HIS A 104 10.20 10.19 -9.38
C HIS A 104 9.71 9.01 -8.54
N PHE A 105 9.73 7.79 -9.08
CA PHE A 105 9.27 6.60 -8.35
C PHE A 105 10.22 6.17 -7.22
N SER A 106 11.53 6.43 -7.35
CA SER A 106 12.49 6.20 -6.27
C SER A 106 12.27 7.12 -5.06
N GLN A 107 11.61 8.27 -5.24
CA GLN A 107 11.27 9.14 -4.12
C GLN A 107 10.03 8.63 -3.34
N LEU A 108 9.19 7.82 -3.99
CA LEU A 108 7.97 7.25 -3.38
C LEU A 108 8.24 5.98 -2.55
N VAL A 109 9.27 5.20 -2.92
CA VAL A 109 9.61 3.93 -2.25
C VAL A 109 11.03 3.95 -1.69
N PRO A 110 11.25 3.40 -0.48
CA PRO A 110 12.60 3.18 0.06
C PRO A 110 13.32 2.01 -0.62
#